data_AF-A0A1V6UQU6-F1
#
_entry.id   AF-A0A1V6UQU6-F1
#
_cell.length_a   1.000
_cell.length_b   1.000
_cell.length_c   1.000
_cell.angle_alpha   90.00
_cell.angle_beta   90.00
_cell.angle_gamma   90.00
#
_symmetry.space_group_name_H-M   'P 1'
#
loop_
_entity.id
_entity.type
_entity.pdbx_description
1 polymer ?
#
loop_
_entity_poly.entity_id
_entity_poly.type
_entity_poly.pdbx_seq_one_letter_code
_entity_poly.pdbx_strand_id
1 'polypeptide(L)'
;MVKVGYELPKRYLRLHLVELTICLLPLMTIQWLTTSACIKLMIPGLSFLTSLIIGSCVICIDPVLSQAVAKGPFADQYVRRHLREFISAEAGGNDGFGFPFLLLSIALLRYADTPAMETVKASLGEDSRDWIGEPDTGRLGGDVGRALAHWAVEGVLYMLVMGAGYGVLVGFLSRKALKLASKRRWVDKEGFFSYPVAIGLFIVGTCGCFGSDETLACFVAGCALNWDGSYHFEVEERHDSFNFTIENLLNIGTFMFLGAIMPFNQLHMPSQTGITVARLVGLGFLILIFRRMPAIMMGYRFMPKVCDNWREALFMGYFAPIGVGAISYVEYARRLLPDPGESDAEINNLTAAMIPVVYWLVFFSIVIHGLSIPVLNCLYKWFKVPTIRDHPVEIILLSEKEPLPNNSVVDHRGHSVILNNRFSRSSKQHAHSDHSNPHREETDTMVLRRSGETSHRSSLERALTKGSSRELEQTVSARNVV
;
A
#
# COMPACT_ATOMS: atom_id res chain seq x y z
N MET A 1 -2.33 -1.83 -5.80
CA MET A 1 -2.25 -3.12 -5.07
C MET A 1 -1.27 -4.13 -5.62
N VAL A 2 -1.33 -4.53 -6.90
CA VAL A 2 -0.38 -5.50 -7.48
C VAL A 2 1.08 -5.11 -7.21
N LYS A 3 1.40 -3.82 -7.40
CA LYS A 3 2.72 -3.25 -7.11
C LYS A 3 3.17 -3.47 -5.67
N VAL A 4 2.34 -3.05 -4.71
CA VAL A 4 2.56 -3.25 -3.27
C VAL A 4 2.88 -4.72 -2.98
N GLY A 5 2.16 -5.66 -3.60
CA GLY A 5 2.34 -7.08 -3.37
C GLY A 5 3.65 -7.66 -3.92
N TYR A 6 4.06 -7.29 -5.13
CA TYR A 6 5.29 -7.84 -5.72
C TYR A 6 6.56 -7.21 -5.16
N GLU A 7 6.47 -6.02 -4.57
CA GLU A 7 7.60 -5.31 -3.95
C GLU A 7 8.00 -5.87 -2.59
N LEU A 8 7.13 -6.68 -1.97
CA LEU A 8 7.45 -7.37 -0.73
C LEU A 8 8.49 -8.48 -0.96
N PRO A 9 9.33 -8.77 0.06
CA PRO A 9 10.29 -9.87 -0.01
C PRO A 9 9.66 -11.23 -0.34
N LYS A 10 10.49 -12.19 -0.78
CA LYS A 10 10.04 -13.55 -1.10
C LYS A 10 9.22 -14.15 0.05
N ARG A 11 8.03 -14.66 -0.27
CA ARG A 11 7.13 -15.35 0.67
C ARG A 11 6.79 -14.53 1.92
N TYR A 12 6.79 -13.19 1.83
CA TYR A 12 6.62 -12.30 2.98
C TYR A 12 5.35 -12.62 3.80
N LEU A 13 4.21 -12.80 3.13
CA LEU A 13 2.94 -13.13 3.77
C LEU A 13 3.01 -14.40 4.63
N ARG A 14 3.80 -15.41 4.22
CA ARG A 14 3.96 -16.65 4.98
C ARG A 14 4.87 -16.45 6.20
N LEU A 15 5.91 -15.64 6.07
CA LEU A 15 6.88 -15.39 7.15
C LEU A 15 6.30 -14.53 8.28
N HIS A 16 5.41 -13.60 7.92
CA HIS A 16 4.76 -12.66 8.83
C HIS A 16 3.25 -12.89 9.00
N LEU A 17 2.77 -14.12 8.72
CA LEU A 17 1.34 -14.42 8.75
C LEU A 17 0.73 -14.16 10.13
N VAL A 18 1.45 -14.48 11.21
CA VAL A 18 0.95 -14.30 12.58
C VAL A 18 0.78 -12.82 12.89
N GLU A 19 1.79 -12.02 12.58
CA GLU A 19 1.81 -10.58 12.84
C GLU A 19 0.76 -9.85 11.97
N LEU A 20 0.64 -10.23 10.69
CA LEU A 20 -0.43 -9.74 9.81
C LEU A 20 -1.82 -10.16 10.34
N THR A 21 -1.99 -11.39 10.81
CA THR A 21 -3.28 -11.83 11.36
C THR A 21 -3.66 -11.03 12.61
N ILE A 22 -2.71 -10.77 13.51
CA ILE A 22 -2.94 -9.92 14.69
C ILE A 22 -3.30 -8.49 14.26
N CYS A 23 -2.62 -7.95 13.25
CA CYS A 23 -2.85 -6.58 12.80
C CYS A 23 -4.20 -6.42 12.08
N LEU A 24 -4.50 -7.30 11.13
CA LEU A 24 -5.66 -7.23 10.23
C LEU A 24 -6.96 -7.75 10.86
N LEU A 25 -6.91 -8.49 11.99
CA LEU A 25 -8.10 -9.01 12.66
C LEU A 25 -8.37 -8.30 14.01
N PRO A 26 -7.75 -8.67 15.15
CA PRO A 26 -8.13 -8.10 16.43
C PRO A 26 -7.76 -6.61 16.52
N LEU A 27 -6.58 -6.19 16.06
CA LEU A 27 -6.20 -4.77 16.14
C LEU A 27 -7.06 -3.93 15.22
N MET A 28 -7.29 -4.36 13.98
CA MET A 28 -8.23 -3.69 13.07
C MET A 28 -9.63 -3.59 13.69
N THR A 29 -10.15 -4.63 14.32
CA THR A 29 -11.45 -4.58 15.02
C THR A 29 -11.49 -3.52 16.13
N ILE A 30 -10.40 -3.38 16.90
CA ILE A 30 -10.31 -2.32 17.92
C ILE A 30 -10.32 -0.94 17.25
N GLN A 31 -9.57 -0.76 16.16
CA GLN A 31 -9.52 0.49 15.40
C GLN A 31 -10.89 0.87 14.83
N TRP A 32 -11.65 -0.12 14.34
CA TRP A 32 -13.01 0.05 13.86
C TRP A 32 -13.92 0.61 14.94
N LEU A 33 -13.94 -0.04 16.11
CA LEU A 33 -14.80 0.33 17.23
C LEU A 33 -14.44 1.70 17.81
N THR A 34 -13.15 1.99 17.98
CA THR A 34 -12.71 3.30 18.49
C THR A 34 -13.04 4.42 17.51
N THR A 35 -12.83 4.20 16.21
CA THR A 35 -13.16 5.19 15.17
C THR A 35 -14.65 5.47 15.12
N SER A 36 -15.47 4.42 15.20
CA SER A 36 -16.93 4.53 15.24
C SER A 36 -17.42 5.27 16.49
N ALA A 37 -16.77 5.05 17.65
CA ALA A 37 -17.05 5.81 18.86
C ALA A 37 -16.68 7.29 18.73
N CYS A 38 -15.56 7.63 18.09
CA CYS A 38 -15.19 9.02 17.80
C CYS A 38 -16.21 9.71 16.88
N ILE A 39 -16.68 9.01 15.84
CA ILE A 39 -17.70 9.53 14.91
C ILE A 39 -19.01 9.80 15.65
N LYS A 40 -19.52 8.83 16.43
CA LYS A 40 -20.72 9.00 17.25
C LYS A 40 -20.61 10.20 18.22
N LEU A 41 -19.43 10.41 18.80
CA LEU A 41 -19.21 11.49 19.77
C LEU A 41 -19.29 12.87 19.11
N MET A 42 -18.82 13.01 17.87
CA MET A 42 -18.70 14.31 17.20
C MET A 42 -19.87 14.66 16.29
N ILE A 43 -20.56 13.66 15.72
CA ILE A 43 -21.64 13.87 14.78
C ILE A 43 -22.97 13.54 15.47
N PRO A 44 -23.80 14.56 15.79
CA PRO A 44 -25.10 14.32 16.41
C PRO A 44 -26.06 13.65 15.43
N GLY A 45 -27.07 12.96 15.94
CA GLY A 45 -28.11 12.32 15.11
C GLY A 45 -27.71 10.96 14.51
N LEU A 46 -26.47 10.52 14.72
CA LEU A 46 -26.03 9.17 14.38
C LEU A 46 -26.19 8.22 15.58
N SER A 47 -26.75 7.05 15.31
CA SER A 47 -26.68 5.90 16.21
C SER A 47 -25.25 5.33 16.23
N PHE A 48 -24.98 4.44 17.19
CA PHE A 48 -23.69 3.72 17.16
C PHE A 48 -23.58 2.83 15.92
N LEU A 49 -24.67 2.24 15.46
CA LEU A 49 -24.70 1.33 14.31
C LEU A 49 -24.41 2.05 12.99
N THR A 50 -25.05 3.21 12.78
CA THR A 50 -24.73 4.09 11.63
C THR A 50 -23.29 4.59 11.69
N SER A 51 -22.76 4.87 12.89
CA SER A 51 -21.35 5.22 13.08
C SER A 51 -20.39 4.07 12.76
N LEU A 52 -20.79 2.80 12.95
CA LEU A 52 -20.00 1.63 12.54
C LEU A 52 -19.85 1.53 11.02
N ILE A 53 -20.88 1.91 10.26
CA ILE A 53 -20.81 1.96 8.79
C ILE A 53 -19.80 3.02 8.34
N ILE A 54 -19.94 4.26 8.84
CA ILE A 54 -18.99 5.34 8.49
C ILE A 54 -17.56 4.98 8.96
N GLY A 55 -17.43 4.39 10.15
CA GLY A 55 -16.15 3.92 10.69
C GLY A 55 -15.49 2.84 9.82
N SER A 56 -16.28 1.93 9.24
CA SER A 56 -15.79 0.92 8.29
C SER A 56 -15.23 1.53 7.01
N CYS A 57 -15.76 2.66 6.56
CA CYS A 57 -15.24 3.34 5.37
C CYS A 57 -13.85 3.96 5.60
N VAL A 58 -13.50 4.34 6.83
CA VAL A 58 -12.24 5.09 7.14
C VAL A 58 -11.20 4.27 7.89
N ILE A 59 -11.45 2.98 8.08
CA ILE A 59 -10.55 2.07 8.78
C ILE A 59 -9.33 1.70 7.94
N CYS A 60 -9.52 1.57 6.62
CA CYS A 60 -8.49 1.15 5.69
C CYS A 60 -7.40 2.21 5.56
N ILE A 61 -6.17 1.74 5.37
CA ILE A 61 -4.99 2.57 5.27
C ILE A 61 -4.58 2.64 3.81
N ASP A 62 -4.41 3.85 3.31
CA ASP A 62 -4.10 4.05 1.92
C ASP A 62 -2.68 3.58 1.58
N PRO A 63 -2.54 2.61 0.66
CA PRO A 63 -1.24 2.06 0.30
C PRO A 63 -0.36 3.09 -0.41
N VAL A 64 -0.94 4.03 -1.15
CA VAL A 64 -0.20 5.03 -1.92
C VAL A 64 0.47 6.03 -0.98
N LEU A 65 -0.30 6.63 -0.09
CA LEU A 65 0.20 7.55 0.93
C LEU A 65 1.14 6.83 1.92
N SER A 66 0.85 5.57 2.25
CA SER A 66 1.74 4.75 3.08
C SER A 66 3.06 4.45 2.37
N GLN A 67 3.06 4.28 1.05
CA GLN A 67 4.30 4.13 0.29
C GLN A 67 5.18 5.37 0.34
N ALA A 68 4.62 6.58 0.38
CA ALA A 68 5.41 7.80 0.58
C ALA A 68 6.11 7.87 1.96
N VAL A 69 5.59 7.16 2.97
CA VAL A 69 6.22 7.00 4.29
C VAL A 69 7.20 5.82 4.30
N ALA A 70 6.84 4.73 3.63
CA ALA A 70 7.63 3.50 3.59
C ALA A 70 8.83 3.62 2.62
N LYS A 71 8.79 4.55 1.67
CA LYS A 71 9.80 4.75 0.63
C LYS A 71 10.07 6.24 0.46
N GLY A 72 11.34 6.57 0.23
CA GLY A 72 11.79 7.93 -0.03
C GLY A 72 12.92 8.38 0.89
N PRO A 73 13.44 9.61 0.69
CA PRO A 73 14.67 10.06 1.34
C PRO A 73 14.62 10.02 2.87
N PHE A 74 13.47 10.36 3.45
CA PHE A 74 13.26 10.30 4.90
C PHE A 74 13.21 8.84 5.40
N ALA A 75 12.45 7.99 4.70
CA ALA A 75 12.28 6.59 5.04
C ALA A 75 13.59 5.81 5.00
N ASP A 76 14.42 6.06 3.98
CA ASP A 76 15.73 5.43 3.81
C ASP A 76 16.71 5.81 4.90
N GLN A 77 16.60 7.02 5.45
CA GLN A 77 17.50 7.52 6.48
C GLN A 77 17.08 7.13 7.91
N TYR A 78 15.79 7.17 8.22
CA TYR A 78 15.32 7.18 9.62
C TYR A 78 14.30 6.10 9.97
N VAL A 79 13.81 5.31 9.00
CA VAL A 79 12.81 4.27 9.26
C VAL A 79 13.42 2.90 9.00
N ARG A 80 13.37 2.02 10.00
CA ARG A 80 13.93 0.67 9.87
C ARG A 80 13.23 -0.13 8.78
N ARG A 81 14.01 -0.90 8.04
CA ARG A 81 13.51 -1.69 6.90
C ARG A 81 12.30 -2.56 7.22
N HIS A 82 12.37 -3.40 8.25
CA HIS A 82 11.30 -4.35 8.59
C HIS A 82 9.97 -3.63 8.86
N LEU A 83 10.02 -2.43 9.43
CA LEU A 83 8.86 -1.59 9.70
C LEU A 83 8.22 -1.08 8.41
N ARG A 84 9.05 -0.65 7.45
CA ARG A 84 8.58 -0.19 6.13
C ARG A 84 7.95 -1.32 5.31
N GLU A 85 8.58 -2.50 5.32
CA GLU A 85 8.05 -3.70 4.66
C GLU A 85 6.70 -4.10 5.27
N PHE A 86 6.59 -4.05 6.61
CA PHE A 86 5.35 -4.39 7.30
C PHE A 86 4.24 -3.37 7.04
N ILE A 87 4.52 -2.06 7.13
CA ILE A 87 3.55 -1.00 6.81
C ILE A 87 3.02 -1.17 5.37
N SER A 88 3.90 -1.50 4.41
CA SER A 88 3.50 -1.77 3.04
C SER A 88 2.62 -3.02 2.91
N ALA A 89 2.94 -4.10 3.64
CA ALA A 89 2.14 -5.32 3.63
C ALA A 89 0.78 -5.14 4.31
N GLU A 90 0.75 -4.42 5.43
CA GLU A 90 -0.48 -4.08 6.15
C GLU A 90 -1.39 -3.20 5.30
N ALA A 91 -0.88 -2.14 4.68
CA ALA A 91 -1.71 -1.29 3.81
C ALA A 91 -2.27 -2.06 2.60
N GLY A 92 -1.50 -2.99 2.03
CA GLY A 92 -1.97 -3.87 0.96
C GLY A 92 -3.06 -4.86 1.41
N GLY A 93 -2.99 -5.36 2.65
CA GLY A 93 -4.00 -6.25 3.22
C GLY A 93 -5.25 -5.53 3.72
N ASN A 94 -5.09 -4.38 4.39
CA ASN A 94 -6.18 -3.63 5.04
C ASN A 94 -7.29 -3.23 4.08
N ASP A 95 -6.94 -2.77 2.87
CA ASP A 95 -7.92 -2.34 1.87
C ASP A 95 -8.88 -3.46 1.45
N GLY A 96 -8.47 -4.74 1.57
CA GLY A 96 -9.37 -5.87 1.35
C GLY A 96 -10.12 -6.33 2.60
N PHE A 97 -9.42 -6.35 3.74
CA PHE A 97 -10.02 -6.77 5.02
C PHE A 97 -11.06 -5.78 5.57
N GLY A 98 -11.20 -4.58 5.00
CA GLY A 98 -12.25 -3.62 5.37
C GLY A 98 -13.66 -4.07 4.98
N PHE A 99 -13.85 -4.77 3.86
CA PHE A 99 -15.17 -5.18 3.37
C PHE A 99 -15.97 -5.99 4.39
N PRO A 100 -15.40 -7.00 5.07
CA PRO A 100 -16.07 -7.69 6.17
C PRO A 100 -16.62 -6.77 7.25
N PHE A 101 -15.94 -5.69 7.62
CA PHE A 101 -16.45 -4.76 8.64
C PHE A 101 -17.60 -3.91 8.12
N LEU A 102 -17.51 -3.45 6.87
CA LEU A 102 -18.59 -2.71 6.22
C LEU A 102 -19.85 -3.57 6.08
N LEU A 103 -19.71 -4.79 5.54
CA LEU A 103 -20.81 -5.72 5.35
C LEU A 103 -21.40 -6.18 6.68
N LEU A 104 -20.59 -6.37 7.74
CA LEU A 104 -21.10 -6.64 9.08
C LEU A 104 -21.97 -5.49 9.59
N SER A 105 -21.48 -4.25 9.44
CA SER A 105 -22.20 -3.05 9.88
C SER A 105 -23.54 -2.89 9.16
N ILE A 106 -23.54 -3.12 7.84
CA ILE A 106 -24.74 -3.03 7.01
C ILE A 106 -25.70 -4.18 7.33
N ALA A 107 -25.21 -5.42 7.49
CA ALA A 107 -26.03 -6.56 7.87
C ALA A 107 -26.70 -6.31 9.23
N LEU A 108 -25.93 -5.84 10.23
CA LEU A 108 -26.50 -5.50 11.53
C LEU A 108 -27.55 -4.39 11.43
N LEU A 109 -27.39 -3.40 10.53
CA LEU A 109 -28.41 -2.37 10.29
C LEU A 109 -29.66 -2.93 9.62
N ARG A 110 -29.51 -3.80 8.62
CA ARG A 110 -30.62 -4.43 7.88
C ARG A 110 -31.47 -5.35 8.76
N TYR A 111 -30.85 -6.08 9.68
CA TYR A 111 -31.55 -7.02 10.56
C TYR A 111 -31.86 -6.45 11.95
N ALA A 112 -31.56 -5.17 12.23
CA ALA A 112 -31.89 -4.56 13.51
C ALA A 112 -33.41 -4.35 13.65
N ASP A 113 -33.98 -4.79 14.77
CA ASP A 113 -35.41 -4.64 15.08
C ASP A 113 -35.91 -3.20 14.87
N THR A 114 -37.06 -3.05 14.23
CA THR A 114 -37.75 -1.76 14.10
C THR A 114 -38.39 -1.39 15.43
N PRO A 115 -38.26 -0.13 15.90
CA PRO A 115 -39.23 0.40 16.85
C PRO A 115 -40.60 0.39 16.16
N ALA A 116 -41.62 -0.11 16.85
CA ALA A 116 -42.94 -0.52 16.34
C ALA A 116 -43.84 0.57 15.70
N MET A 117 -43.29 1.69 15.21
CA MET A 117 -44.07 2.84 14.74
C MET A 117 -44.01 3.12 13.22
N GLU A 118 -43.16 2.45 12.44
CA GLU A 118 -42.99 2.76 10.99
C GLU A 118 -43.43 1.62 10.05
N THR A 119 -44.47 0.85 10.39
CA THR A 119 -45.12 -0.11 9.47
C THR A 119 -46.07 0.57 8.48
N VAL A 120 -45.65 1.66 7.82
CA VAL A 120 -46.45 2.30 6.75
C VAL A 120 -45.55 2.72 5.59
N LYS A 121 -45.30 1.76 4.68
CA LYS A 121 -44.98 1.89 3.23
C LYS A 121 -43.98 0.85 2.66
N ALA A 122 -43.89 -0.34 3.22
CA ALA A 122 -43.33 -1.49 2.49
C ALA A 122 -44.41 -2.14 1.59
N SER A 123 -44.91 -1.37 0.62
CA SER A 123 -45.73 -1.92 -0.46
C SER A 123 -45.49 -1.09 -1.71
N LEU A 124 -44.60 -1.60 -2.58
CA LEU A 124 -44.49 -1.43 -4.03
C LEU A 124 -43.00 -1.42 -4.44
N GLY A 125 -42.55 -2.44 -5.17
CA GLY A 125 -41.25 -2.43 -5.87
C GLY A 125 -40.59 -3.81 -5.96
N GLU A 126 -40.49 -4.35 -7.18
CA GLU A 126 -40.02 -5.69 -7.58
C GLU A 126 -38.58 -6.10 -7.20
N ASP A 127 -38.47 -7.30 -6.62
CA ASP A 127 -37.58 -8.43 -7.00
C ASP A 127 -36.10 -8.12 -7.36
N SER A 128 -35.37 -7.47 -6.46
CA SER A 128 -33.92 -7.67 -6.33
C SER A 128 -33.68 -8.68 -5.21
N ARG A 129 -33.26 -9.90 -5.57
CA ARG A 129 -32.90 -10.93 -4.58
C ARG A 129 -31.39 -10.86 -4.35
N ASP A 130 -30.97 -10.71 -3.09
CA ASP A 130 -29.59 -11.00 -2.71
C ASP A 130 -29.27 -12.48 -3.05
N TRP A 131 -27.99 -12.86 -3.19
CA TRP A 131 -27.58 -14.22 -3.60
C TRP A 131 -28.13 -15.36 -2.72
N ILE A 132 -28.67 -15.03 -1.53
CA ILE A 132 -29.33 -15.93 -0.57
C ILE A 132 -30.86 -15.95 -0.72
N GLY A 133 -31.43 -15.21 -1.67
CA GLY A 133 -32.83 -15.30 -2.08
C GLY A 133 -33.82 -14.49 -1.24
N GLU A 134 -33.38 -13.48 -0.49
CA GLU A 134 -34.29 -12.59 0.26
C GLU A 134 -34.65 -11.32 -0.52
N PRO A 135 -35.94 -10.90 -0.48
CA PRO A 135 -36.37 -9.67 -1.12
C PRO A 135 -35.78 -8.46 -0.41
N ASP A 136 -35.15 -7.59 -1.20
CA ASP A 136 -34.60 -6.31 -0.81
C ASP A 136 -35.72 -5.35 -0.34
N THR A 137 -36.06 -5.35 0.95
CA THR A 137 -36.97 -4.35 1.55
C THR A 137 -36.82 -4.25 3.08
N GLY A 138 -36.23 -3.14 3.55
CA GLY A 138 -36.40 -2.61 4.92
C GLY A 138 -35.72 -3.39 6.06
N ARG A 139 -35.82 -2.84 7.27
CA ARG A 139 -35.39 -3.46 8.53
C ARG A 139 -36.25 -4.70 8.80
N LEU A 140 -35.90 -5.80 8.15
CA LEU A 140 -36.54 -7.10 8.28
C LEU A 140 -36.19 -7.62 9.66
N GLY A 141 -37.09 -7.40 10.64
CA GLY A 141 -36.97 -7.91 12.00
C GLY A 141 -36.43 -9.33 11.98
N GLY A 142 -35.21 -9.49 12.49
CA GLY A 142 -34.38 -10.66 12.27
C GLY A 142 -33.40 -10.85 13.41
N ASP A 143 -33.08 -12.11 13.68
CA ASP A 143 -32.15 -12.46 14.76
C ASP A 143 -30.70 -12.10 14.38
N VAL A 144 -29.91 -11.67 15.36
CA VAL A 144 -28.48 -11.36 15.21
C VAL A 144 -27.71 -12.55 14.63
N GLY A 145 -28.15 -13.78 14.94
CA GLY A 145 -27.59 -15.00 14.36
C GLY A 145 -27.69 -15.05 12.83
N ARG A 146 -28.78 -14.55 12.26
CA ARG A 146 -28.98 -14.52 10.80
C ARG A 146 -28.11 -13.46 10.13
N ALA A 147 -27.99 -12.29 10.74
CA ALA A 147 -27.09 -11.23 10.28
C ALA A 147 -25.62 -11.73 10.25
N LEU A 148 -25.21 -12.45 11.30
CA LEU A 148 -23.87 -13.05 11.38
C LEU A 148 -23.67 -14.17 10.34
N ALA A 149 -24.69 -14.99 10.09
CA ALA A 149 -24.62 -16.02 9.05
C ALA A 149 -24.47 -15.42 7.65
N HIS A 150 -25.25 -14.39 7.33
CA HIS A 150 -25.14 -13.64 6.07
C HIS A 150 -23.75 -13.04 5.91
N TRP A 151 -23.26 -12.35 6.95
CA TRP A 151 -21.92 -11.77 6.98
C TRP A 151 -20.82 -12.81 6.81
N ALA A 152 -20.92 -13.98 7.45
CA ALA A 152 -19.91 -15.02 7.36
C ALA A 152 -19.81 -15.59 5.93
N VAL A 153 -20.94 -15.72 5.23
CA VAL A 153 -20.96 -16.21 3.84
C VAL A 153 -20.52 -15.13 2.87
N GLU A 154 -21.16 -13.96 2.90
CA GLU A 154 -20.89 -12.90 1.93
C GLU A 154 -19.58 -12.16 2.24
N GLY A 155 -19.43 -11.64 3.46
CA GLY A 155 -18.27 -10.85 3.85
C GLY A 155 -16.99 -11.68 3.98
N VAL A 156 -17.04 -12.84 4.60
CA VAL A 156 -15.82 -13.63 4.86
C VAL A 156 -15.58 -14.65 3.75
N LEU A 157 -16.51 -15.56 3.48
CA LEU A 157 -16.24 -16.61 2.49
C LEU A 157 -16.18 -16.06 1.05
N TYR A 158 -17.13 -15.21 0.68
CA TYR A 158 -17.27 -14.73 -0.69
C TYR A 158 -16.36 -13.54 -1.01
N MET A 159 -16.30 -12.50 -0.17
CA MET A 159 -15.40 -11.37 -0.44
C MET A 159 -13.94 -11.73 -0.14
N LEU A 160 -13.66 -12.21 1.08
CA LEU A 160 -12.28 -12.42 1.52
C LEU A 160 -11.65 -13.70 0.95
N VAL A 161 -12.26 -14.86 1.18
CA VAL A 161 -11.64 -16.16 0.83
C VAL A 161 -11.61 -16.38 -0.68
N MET A 162 -12.71 -16.13 -1.40
CA MET A 162 -12.73 -16.26 -2.86
C MET A 162 -11.83 -15.23 -3.54
N GLY A 163 -11.84 -13.96 -3.10
CA GLY A 163 -10.97 -12.91 -3.65
C GLY A 163 -9.48 -13.24 -3.47
N ALA A 164 -9.08 -13.65 -2.26
CA ALA A 164 -7.72 -14.11 -2.00
C ALA A 164 -7.36 -15.37 -2.82
N GLY A 165 -8.26 -16.35 -2.89
CA GLY A 165 -8.06 -17.58 -3.66
C GLY A 165 -7.89 -17.30 -5.16
N TYR A 166 -8.69 -16.39 -5.71
CA TYR A 166 -8.59 -15.93 -7.10
C TYR A 166 -7.25 -15.20 -7.34
N GLY A 167 -6.86 -14.30 -6.45
CA GLY A 167 -5.56 -13.63 -6.49
C GLY A 167 -4.39 -14.61 -6.50
N VAL A 168 -4.41 -15.63 -5.63
CA VAL A 168 -3.38 -16.70 -5.62
C VAL A 168 -3.34 -17.43 -6.96
N LEU A 169 -4.49 -17.82 -7.49
CA LEU A 169 -4.59 -18.55 -8.76
C LEU A 169 -4.00 -17.73 -9.92
N VAL A 170 -4.47 -16.49 -10.10
CA VAL A 170 -4.02 -15.62 -11.19
C VAL A 170 -2.54 -15.30 -11.03
N GLY A 171 -2.09 -14.87 -9.85
CA GLY A 171 -0.68 -14.55 -9.60
C GLY A 171 0.26 -15.74 -9.81
N PHE A 172 -0.16 -16.96 -9.41
CA PHE A 172 0.61 -18.18 -9.64
C PHE A 172 0.71 -18.55 -11.13
N LEU A 173 -0.40 -18.48 -11.86
CA LEU A 173 -0.44 -18.71 -13.31
C LEU A 173 0.41 -17.68 -14.04
N SER A 174 0.26 -16.40 -13.69
CA SER A 174 1.06 -15.29 -14.21
C SER A 174 2.56 -15.50 -14.02
N ARG A 175 2.98 -15.91 -12.82
CA ARG A 175 4.39 -16.22 -12.56
C ARG A 175 4.92 -17.33 -13.46
N LYS A 176 4.15 -18.43 -13.61
CA LYS A 176 4.54 -19.54 -14.49
C LYS A 176 4.61 -19.10 -15.96
N ALA A 177 3.62 -18.32 -16.40
CA ALA A 177 3.56 -17.79 -17.76
C ALA A 177 4.75 -16.88 -18.05
N LEU A 178 5.04 -15.93 -17.17
CA LEU A 178 6.20 -15.03 -17.31
C LEU A 178 7.51 -15.80 -17.30
N LYS A 179 7.70 -16.77 -16.40
CA LYS A 179 8.93 -17.57 -16.36
C LYS A 179 9.13 -18.37 -17.64
N LEU A 180 8.06 -18.94 -18.20
CA LEU A 180 8.09 -19.65 -19.47
C LEU A 180 8.41 -18.70 -20.63
N ALA A 181 7.75 -17.55 -20.67
CA ALA A 181 7.92 -16.55 -21.71
C ALA A 181 9.34 -15.94 -21.69
N SER A 182 9.89 -15.62 -20.51
CA SER A 182 11.27 -15.16 -20.36
C SER A 182 12.28 -16.23 -20.76
N LYS A 183 12.06 -17.51 -20.40
CA LYS A 183 12.94 -18.61 -20.81
C LYS A 183 12.98 -18.78 -22.33
N ARG A 184 11.85 -18.53 -23.01
CA ARG A 184 11.73 -18.59 -24.47
C ARG A 184 12.07 -17.26 -25.17
N ARG A 185 12.45 -16.22 -24.41
CA ARG A 185 12.70 -14.85 -24.91
C ARG A 185 11.52 -14.25 -25.68
N TRP A 186 10.30 -14.53 -25.22
CA TRP A 186 9.06 -14.00 -25.81
C TRP A 186 8.69 -12.60 -25.30
N VAL A 187 9.26 -12.18 -24.17
CA VAL A 187 8.93 -10.92 -23.51
C VAL A 187 10.15 -10.01 -23.52
N ASP A 188 9.95 -8.82 -24.08
CA ASP A 188 10.86 -7.69 -24.08
C ASP A 188 10.89 -6.98 -22.71
N LYS A 189 11.71 -5.94 -22.58
CA LYS A 189 11.86 -5.23 -21.30
C LYS A 189 10.59 -4.46 -20.95
N GLU A 190 9.97 -3.84 -21.96
CA GLU A 190 8.79 -3.01 -21.89
C GLU A 190 7.54 -3.86 -21.58
N GLY A 191 7.38 -5.01 -22.24
CA GLY A 191 6.32 -5.98 -21.94
C GLY A 191 6.42 -6.53 -20.51
N PHE A 192 7.64 -6.69 -19.98
CA PHE A 192 7.82 -7.15 -18.60
C PHE A 192 7.35 -6.13 -17.56
N PHE A 193 7.60 -4.83 -17.80
CA PHE A 193 7.22 -3.76 -16.88
C PHE A 193 5.74 -3.38 -16.96
N SER A 194 5.10 -3.56 -18.12
CA SER A 194 3.65 -3.35 -18.28
C SER A 194 2.82 -4.49 -17.68
N TYR A 195 3.43 -5.64 -17.40
CA TYR A 195 2.74 -6.82 -16.90
C TYR A 195 1.95 -6.61 -15.59
N PRO A 196 2.44 -5.92 -14.54
CA PRO A 196 1.69 -5.63 -13.33
C PRO A 196 0.41 -4.81 -13.56
N VAL A 197 0.45 -3.89 -14.52
CA VAL A 197 -0.73 -3.11 -14.94
C VAL A 197 -1.73 -4.03 -15.62
N ALA A 198 -1.26 -4.89 -16.53
CA ALA A 198 -2.12 -5.84 -17.25
C ALA A 198 -2.82 -6.83 -16.31
N ILE A 199 -2.09 -7.46 -15.39
CA ILE A 199 -2.70 -8.35 -14.38
C ILE A 199 -3.65 -7.59 -13.44
N GLY A 200 -3.33 -6.34 -13.06
CA GLY A 200 -4.22 -5.50 -12.26
C GLY A 200 -5.55 -5.25 -12.96
N LEU A 201 -5.52 -4.79 -14.21
CA LEU A 201 -6.74 -4.58 -15.02
C LEU A 201 -7.50 -5.88 -15.27
N PHE A 202 -6.79 -6.97 -15.53
CA PHE A 202 -7.40 -8.28 -15.71
C PHE A 202 -8.15 -8.74 -14.46
N ILE A 203 -7.53 -8.62 -13.28
CA ILE A 203 -8.17 -8.99 -12.00
C ILE A 203 -9.35 -8.09 -11.71
N VAL A 204 -9.24 -6.76 -11.84
CA VAL A 204 -10.36 -5.85 -11.60
C VAL A 204 -11.54 -6.17 -12.52
N GLY A 205 -11.29 -6.37 -13.82
CA GLY A 205 -12.35 -6.73 -14.76
C GLY A 205 -13.00 -8.08 -14.45
N THR A 206 -12.21 -9.13 -14.25
CA THR A 206 -12.72 -10.50 -14.05
C THR A 206 -13.27 -10.75 -12.66
N CYS A 207 -12.63 -10.23 -11.61
CA CYS A 207 -13.10 -10.32 -10.22
C CYS A 207 -14.37 -9.49 -10.02
N GLY A 208 -14.43 -8.31 -10.63
CA GLY A 208 -15.63 -7.47 -10.66
C GLY A 208 -16.82 -8.13 -11.35
N CYS A 209 -16.61 -9.03 -12.34
CA CYS A 209 -17.71 -9.74 -13.00
C CYS A 209 -18.47 -10.69 -12.07
N PHE A 210 -17.79 -11.37 -11.14
CA PHE A 210 -18.48 -12.19 -10.16
C PHE A 210 -18.81 -11.39 -8.89
N GLY A 211 -18.05 -10.34 -8.56
CA GLY A 211 -18.38 -9.41 -7.47
C GLY A 211 -17.63 -9.66 -6.17
N SER A 212 -16.50 -10.36 -6.21
CA SER A 212 -15.62 -10.57 -5.04
C SER A 212 -14.61 -9.43 -4.88
N ASP A 213 -13.80 -9.47 -3.82
CA ASP A 213 -12.85 -8.41 -3.48
C ASP A 213 -11.67 -8.34 -4.47
N GLU A 214 -11.78 -7.40 -5.41
CA GLU A 214 -10.78 -7.09 -6.42
C GLU A 214 -9.49 -6.48 -5.83
N THR A 215 -9.58 -5.76 -4.71
CA THR A 215 -8.43 -5.08 -4.10
C THR A 215 -7.50 -6.09 -3.44
N LEU A 216 -8.08 -7.01 -2.65
CA LEU A 216 -7.37 -8.13 -2.05
C LEU A 216 -6.83 -9.08 -3.12
N ALA A 217 -7.63 -9.40 -4.13
CA ALA A 217 -7.20 -10.26 -5.23
C ALA A 217 -5.95 -9.68 -5.92
N CYS A 218 -5.93 -8.37 -6.19
CA CYS A 218 -4.78 -7.69 -6.77
C CYS A 218 -3.53 -7.74 -5.87
N PHE A 219 -3.69 -7.49 -4.56
CA PHE A 219 -2.57 -7.54 -3.62
C PHE A 219 -1.98 -8.95 -3.51
N VAL A 220 -2.84 -9.95 -3.30
CA VAL A 220 -2.46 -11.35 -3.18
C VAL A 220 -1.84 -11.87 -4.48
N ALA A 221 -2.35 -11.46 -5.64
CA ALA A 221 -1.76 -11.78 -6.94
C ALA A 221 -0.36 -11.20 -7.09
N GLY A 222 -0.10 -9.97 -6.64
CA GLY A 222 1.23 -9.38 -6.60
C GLY A 222 2.20 -10.19 -5.72
N CYS A 223 1.76 -10.60 -4.52
CA CYS A 223 2.56 -11.44 -3.64
C CYS A 223 2.82 -12.84 -4.23
N ALA A 224 1.83 -13.44 -4.88
CA ALA A 224 1.95 -14.74 -5.54
C ALA A 224 2.86 -14.68 -6.78
N LEU A 225 2.81 -13.57 -7.53
CA LEU A 225 3.70 -13.27 -8.65
C LEU A 225 5.17 -13.25 -8.19
N ASN A 226 5.45 -12.60 -7.06
CA ASN A 226 6.80 -12.52 -6.48
C ASN A 226 7.12 -13.63 -5.45
N TRP A 227 6.40 -14.75 -5.45
CA TRP A 227 6.57 -15.76 -4.39
C TRP A 227 7.97 -16.39 -4.31
N ASP A 228 8.70 -16.46 -5.43
CA ASP A 228 10.11 -16.91 -5.48
C ASP A 228 11.12 -15.76 -5.36
N GLY A 229 10.67 -14.50 -5.33
CA GLY A 229 11.52 -13.31 -5.32
C GLY A 229 12.16 -12.97 -6.67
N SER A 230 11.92 -13.78 -7.71
CA SER A 230 12.57 -13.59 -9.02
C SER A 230 12.03 -12.37 -9.75
N TYR A 231 10.71 -12.15 -9.70
CA TYR A 231 10.08 -11.01 -10.36
C TYR A 231 10.61 -9.69 -9.83
N HIS A 232 10.58 -9.51 -8.50
CA HIS A 232 11.09 -8.30 -7.86
C HIS A 232 12.56 -8.05 -8.15
N PHE A 233 13.39 -9.11 -8.10
CA PHE A 233 14.81 -9.00 -8.41
C PHE A 233 15.04 -8.50 -9.84
N GLU A 234 14.29 -9.03 -10.81
CA GLU A 234 14.42 -8.65 -12.22
C GLU A 234 13.89 -7.23 -12.49
N VAL A 235 12.81 -6.82 -11.84
CA VAL A 235 12.31 -5.43 -11.87
C VAL A 235 13.37 -4.45 -11.35
N GLU A 236 14.04 -4.82 -10.26
CA GLU A 236 15.07 -4.01 -9.62
C GLU A 236 16.36 -3.92 -10.45
N GLU A 237 16.84 -5.04 -11.00
CA GLU A 237 18.02 -5.09 -11.87
C GLU A 237 17.82 -4.28 -13.16
N ARG A 238 16.59 -4.26 -13.69
CA ARG A 238 16.27 -3.56 -14.93
C ARG A 238 15.96 -2.07 -14.72
N HIS A 239 16.02 -1.57 -13.49
CA HIS A 239 15.69 -0.20 -13.09
C HIS A 239 14.33 0.27 -13.61
N ASP A 240 13.26 -0.37 -13.14
CA ASP A 240 11.90 -0.02 -13.54
C ASP A 240 11.52 1.42 -13.17
N SER A 241 11.43 2.27 -14.20
CA SER A 241 10.88 3.63 -14.11
C SER A 241 9.42 3.70 -14.57
N PHE A 242 8.91 2.66 -15.22
CA PHE A 242 7.59 2.66 -15.83
C PHE A 242 6.49 2.59 -14.78
N ASN A 243 6.55 1.62 -13.86
CA ASN A 243 5.52 1.48 -12.82
C ASN A 243 5.49 2.69 -11.86
N PHE A 244 6.64 3.32 -11.62
CA PHE A 244 6.69 4.57 -10.85
C PHE A 244 6.01 5.74 -11.59
N THR A 245 6.26 5.86 -12.90
CA THR A 245 5.66 6.93 -13.72
C THR A 245 4.14 6.78 -13.80
N ILE A 246 3.64 5.57 -14.03
CA ILE A 246 2.20 5.28 -14.07
C ILE A 246 1.55 5.57 -12.72
N GLU A 247 2.17 5.13 -11.61
CA GLU A 247 1.67 5.43 -10.27
C GLU A 247 1.56 6.94 -10.04
N ASN A 248 2.62 7.70 -10.34
CA ASN A 248 2.60 9.15 -10.14
C ASN A 248 1.53 9.84 -11.01
N LEU A 249 1.36 9.41 -12.26
CA LEU A 249 0.33 9.92 -13.15
C LEU A 249 -1.08 9.67 -12.60
N LEU A 250 -1.35 8.42 -12.19
CA LEU A 250 -2.66 8.04 -11.63
C LEU A 250 -2.93 8.79 -10.32
N ASN A 251 -1.94 8.90 -9.44
CA ASN A 251 -2.09 9.62 -8.17
C ASN A 251 -2.43 11.11 -8.39
N ILE A 252 -1.71 11.79 -9.27
CA ILE A 252 -1.99 13.21 -9.59
C ILE A 252 -3.41 13.35 -10.14
N GLY A 253 -3.80 12.47 -11.08
CA GLY A 253 -5.15 12.47 -11.65
C GLY A 253 -6.23 12.25 -10.59
N THR A 254 -6.06 11.24 -9.74
CA THR A 254 -7.01 10.90 -8.67
C THR A 254 -7.15 12.00 -7.64
N PHE A 255 -6.05 12.61 -7.16
CA PHE A 255 -6.14 13.69 -6.17
C PHE A 255 -6.68 14.99 -6.77
N MET A 256 -6.39 15.28 -8.04
CA MET A 256 -7.00 16.41 -8.74
C MET A 256 -8.51 16.22 -8.90
N PHE A 257 -8.93 15.01 -9.31
CA PHE A 257 -10.34 14.65 -9.40
C PHE A 257 -11.03 14.75 -8.04
N LEU A 258 -10.41 14.21 -6.98
CA LEU A 258 -10.95 14.27 -5.62
C LEU A 258 -11.14 15.71 -5.14
N GLY A 259 -10.17 16.59 -5.40
CA GLY A 259 -10.28 18.01 -5.08
C GLY A 259 -11.43 18.70 -5.82
N ALA A 260 -11.72 18.28 -7.06
CA ALA A 260 -12.80 18.83 -7.87
C ALA A 260 -14.20 18.40 -7.42
N ILE A 261 -14.37 17.15 -6.96
CA ILE A 261 -15.66 16.61 -6.50
C ILE A 261 -15.96 16.88 -5.02
N MET A 262 -15.04 17.52 -4.31
CA MET A 262 -15.14 17.72 -2.86
C MET A 262 -16.44 18.47 -2.50
N PRO A 263 -17.29 17.93 -1.59
CA PRO A 263 -18.61 18.47 -1.29
C PRO A 263 -18.53 19.63 -0.29
N PHE A 264 -17.88 20.74 -0.67
CA PHE A 264 -17.65 21.89 0.21
C PHE A 264 -18.93 22.48 0.81
N ASN A 265 -20.04 22.41 0.07
CA ASN A 265 -21.36 22.86 0.50
C ASN A 265 -21.99 21.99 1.61
N GLN A 266 -21.53 20.73 1.77
CA GLN A 266 -22.05 19.79 2.77
C GLN A 266 -21.22 19.75 4.07
N LEU A 267 -20.09 20.46 4.11
CA LEU A 267 -19.20 20.47 5.29
C LEU A 267 -19.71 21.37 6.43
N HIS A 268 -20.70 22.22 6.19
CA HIS A 268 -21.28 23.12 7.18
C HIS A 268 -22.82 23.11 7.12
N MET A 269 -23.43 22.13 7.78
CA MET A 269 -24.87 21.90 7.81
C MET A 269 -25.40 21.81 9.26
N PRO A 270 -25.36 22.90 10.04
CA PRO A 270 -25.75 22.88 11.45
C PRO A 270 -27.25 22.60 11.67
N SER A 271 -28.12 22.97 10.72
CA SER A 271 -29.57 22.84 10.85
C SER A 271 -30.14 21.50 10.40
N GLN A 272 -29.46 20.78 9.50
CA GLN A 272 -29.95 19.52 8.92
C GLN A 272 -29.34 18.30 9.59
N THR A 273 -28.00 18.23 9.65
CA THR A 273 -27.25 17.08 10.18
C THR A 273 -26.49 17.41 11.46
N GLY A 274 -26.46 18.68 11.87
CA GLY A 274 -25.67 19.14 13.01
C GLY A 274 -24.15 19.10 12.78
N ILE A 275 -23.74 18.90 11.52
CA ILE A 275 -22.34 18.88 11.10
C ILE A 275 -21.83 20.32 11.03
N THR A 276 -20.75 20.59 11.76
CA THR A 276 -20.04 21.87 11.71
C THR A 276 -18.57 21.63 11.42
N VAL A 277 -17.93 22.59 10.76
CA VAL A 277 -16.48 22.54 10.47
C VAL A 277 -15.66 22.33 11.74
N ALA A 278 -16.04 22.95 12.87
CA ALA A 278 -15.35 22.75 14.14
C ALA A 278 -15.43 21.30 14.65
N ARG A 279 -16.60 20.66 14.53
CA ARG A 279 -16.78 19.24 14.88
C ARG A 279 -15.99 18.32 13.95
N LEU A 280 -15.95 18.64 12.66
CA LEU A 280 -15.18 17.90 11.67
C LEU A 280 -13.66 18.01 11.91
N VAL A 281 -13.15 19.19 12.24
CA VAL A 281 -11.74 19.39 12.64
C VAL A 281 -11.44 18.61 13.92
N GLY A 282 -12.31 18.72 14.94
CA GLY A 282 -12.18 17.96 16.19
C GLY A 282 -12.18 16.45 15.97
N LEU A 283 -13.07 15.96 15.09
CA LEU A 283 -13.13 14.57 14.67
C LEU A 283 -11.82 14.14 13.97
N GLY A 284 -11.25 14.97 13.11
CA GLY A 284 -9.96 14.72 12.47
C GLY A 284 -8.84 14.49 13.49
N PHE A 285 -8.73 15.33 14.52
CA PHE A 285 -7.75 15.14 15.60
C PHE A 285 -8.04 13.91 16.46
N LEU A 286 -9.30 13.66 16.79
CA LEU A 286 -9.69 12.45 17.53
C LEU A 286 -9.30 11.19 16.76
N ILE A 287 -9.57 11.14 15.46
CA ILE A 287 -9.21 10.00 14.62
C ILE A 287 -7.71 9.86 14.48
N LEU A 288 -6.95 10.95 14.37
CA LEU A 288 -5.49 10.89 14.33
C LEU A 288 -4.90 10.26 15.62
N ILE A 289 -5.49 10.56 16.78
CA ILE A 289 -4.99 10.08 18.08
C ILE A 289 -5.53 8.68 18.40
N PHE A 290 -6.83 8.45 18.25
CA PHE A 290 -7.52 7.28 18.81
C PHE A 290 -7.80 6.15 17.81
N ARG A 291 -7.77 6.42 16.51
CA ARG A 291 -8.04 5.36 15.51
C ARG A 291 -7.03 4.25 15.62
N ARG A 292 -5.72 4.55 15.65
CA ARG A 292 -4.68 3.53 15.48
C ARG A 292 -3.61 3.49 16.56
N MET A 293 -3.13 4.62 17.07
CA MET A 293 -2.07 4.62 18.09
C MET A 293 -2.39 3.72 19.30
N PRO A 294 -3.59 3.77 19.91
CA PRO A 294 -3.87 2.96 21.09
C PRO A 294 -3.93 1.47 20.77
N ALA A 295 -4.50 1.11 19.62
CA ALA A 295 -4.60 -0.28 19.17
C ALA A 295 -3.22 -0.89 18.94
N ILE A 296 -2.34 -0.21 18.20
CA ILE A 296 -0.98 -0.70 17.94
C ILE A 296 -0.16 -0.71 19.23
N MET A 297 -0.28 0.30 20.10
CA MET A 297 0.41 0.30 21.40
C MET A 297 -0.08 -0.78 22.37
N MET A 298 -1.31 -1.25 22.25
CA MET A 298 -1.80 -2.40 23.00
C MET A 298 -1.30 -3.72 22.39
N GLY A 299 -1.17 -3.77 21.06
CA GLY A 299 -0.83 -4.97 20.30
C GLY A 299 0.66 -5.24 20.05
N TYR A 300 1.53 -4.23 20.12
CA TYR A 300 2.91 -4.35 19.60
C TYR A 300 3.73 -5.45 20.28
N ARG A 301 3.43 -5.78 21.55
CA ARG A 301 4.11 -6.85 22.29
C ARG A 301 3.83 -8.24 21.72
N PHE A 302 2.74 -8.41 20.98
CA PHE A 302 2.38 -9.64 20.29
C PHE A 302 2.97 -9.73 18.86
N MET A 303 3.60 -8.65 18.38
CA MET A 303 4.24 -8.58 17.06
C MET A 303 5.76 -8.31 17.18
N PRO A 304 6.53 -9.13 17.91
CA PRO A 304 7.94 -8.87 18.19
C PRO A 304 8.83 -8.90 16.95
N LYS A 305 8.38 -9.46 15.82
CA LYS A 305 9.12 -9.41 14.55
C LYS A 305 8.96 -8.08 13.78
N VAL A 306 8.05 -7.21 14.24
CA VAL A 306 7.67 -5.97 13.55
C VAL A 306 8.07 -4.75 14.36
N CYS A 307 7.82 -4.76 15.67
CA CYS A 307 8.15 -3.65 16.56
C CYS A 307 9.00 -4.15 17.73
N ASP A 308 10.24 -3.69 17.80
CA ASP A 308 11.14 -3.97 18.93
C ASP A 308 10.77 -3.08 20.13
N ASN A 309 10.48 -1.80 19.83
CA ASN A 309 10.37 -0.73 20.81
C ASN A 309 9.04 0.02 20.73
N TRP A 310 8.62 0.62 21.85
CA TRP A 310 7.41 1.45 21.90
C TRP A 310 7.45 2.64 20.93
N ARG A 311 8.65 3.15 20.60
CA ARG A 311 8.86 4.23 19.63
C ARG A 311 8.50 3.80 18.20
N GLU A 312 8.80 2.56 17.83
CA GLU A 312 8.45 1.99 16.53
C GLU A 312 6.96 1.71 16.45
N ALA A 313 6.37 1.20 17.54
CA ALA A 313 4.93 1.01 17.66
C ALA A 313 4.18 2.36 17.53
N LEU A 314 4.68 3.42 18.17
CA LEU A 314 4.12 4.76 18.04
C LEU A 314 4.26 5.32 16.61
N PHE A 315 5.43 5.14 15.99
CA PHE A 315 5.67 5.54 14.61
C PHE A 315 4.71 4.83 13.64
N MET A 316 4.58 3.50 13.78
CA MET A 316 3.66 2.68 13.00
C MET A 316 2.21 3.09 13.21
N GLY A 317 1.82 3.33 14.47
CA GLY A 317 0.47 3.77 14.82
C GLY A 317 0.12 5.15 14.27
N TYR A 318 1.09 6.06 14.21
CA TYR A 318 0.90 7.41 13.66
C TYR A 318 0.75 7.41 12.14
N PHE A 319 1.62 6.72 11.41
CA PHE A 319 1.64 6.75 9.96
C PHE A 319 0.60 5.80 9.36
N ALA A 320 -0.65 6.29 9.37
CA ALA A 320 -1.86 5.55 9.03
C ALA A 320 -2.77 6.34 8.08
N PRO A 321 -2.27 6.92 6.99
CA PRO A 321 -3.07 7.85 6.21
C PRO A 321 -4.35 7.17 5.68
N ILE A 322 -5.50 7.79 5.94
CA ILE A 322 -6.74 7.55 5.19
C ILE A 322 -6.54 8.18 3.82
N GLY A 323 -6.86 7.45 2.76
CA GLY A 323 -6.77 7.93 1.39
C GLY A 323 -7.94 7.46 0.55
N VAL A 324 -7.68 7.17 -0.72
CA VAL A 324 -8.73 7.10 -1.73
C VAL A 324 -9.62 5.87 -1.56
N GLY A 325 -9.08 4.78 -1.02
CA GLY A 325 -9.85 3.56 -0.71
C GLY A 325 -11.10 3.84 0.12
N ALA A 326 -11.05 4.80 1.06
CA ALA A 326 -12.20 5.16 1.88
C ALA A 326 -13.39 5.70 1.06
N ILE A 327 -13.12 6.37 -0.07
CA ILE A 327 -14.15 6.91 -0.96
C ILE A 327 -14.79 5.79 -1.77
N SER A 328 -14.00 4.81 -2.22
CA SER A 328 -14.51 3.59 -2.86
C SER A 328 -15.46 2.84 -1.94
N TYR A 329 -15.15 2.78 -0.64
CA TYR A 329 -16.02 2.18 0.37
C TYR A 329 -17.32 2.95 0.58
N VAL A 330 -17.28 4.29 0.55
CA VAL A 330 -18.51 5.12 0.59
C VAL A 330 -19.38 4.83 -0.63
N GLU A 331 -18.79 4.76 -1.83
CA GLU A 331 -19.53 4.46 -3.05
C GLU A 331 -20.14 3.05 -3.02
N TYR A 332 -19.38 2.06 -2.52
CA TYR A 332 -19.90 0.72 -2.31
C TYR A 332 -21.06 0.68 -1.31
N ALA A 333 -20.92 1.36 -0.17
CA ALA A 333 -21.98 1.49 0.84
C ALA A 333 -23.23 2.18 0.29
N ARG A 334 -23.07 3.22 -0.55
CA ARG A 334 -24.19 3.93 -1.20
C ARG A 334 -25.00 3.05 -2.14
N ARG A 335 -24.37 2.06 -2.79
CA ARG A 335 -25.09 1.11 -3.66
C ARG A 335 -25.89 0.07 -2.88
N LEU A 336 -25.53 -0.15 -1.62
CA LEU A 336 -26.19 -1.10 -0.72
C LEU A 336 -27.27 -0.45 0.16
N LEU A 337 -27.30 0.88 0.23
CA LEU A 337 -28.24 1.67 1.01
C LEU A 337 -29.26 2.35 0.08
N PRO A 338 -30.52 2.53 0.52
CA PRO A 338 -31.53 3.23 -0.27
C PRO A 338 -31.19 4.69 -0.54
N ASP A 339 -31.82 5.25 -1.58
CA ASP A 339 -31.61 6.64 -1.97
C ASP A 339 -32.09 7.63 -0.90
N PRO A 340 -31.51 8.84 -0.84
CA PRO A 340 -31.83 9.81 0.20
C PRO A 340 -33.33 10.14 0.26
N GLY A 341 -33.96 9.92 1.41
CA GLY A 341 -35.37 10.23 1.65
C GLY A 341 -36.34 9.06 1.41
N GLU A 342 -35.83 7.91 0.97
CA GLU A 342 -36.65 6.70 0.70
C GLU A 342 -36.70 5.73 1.89
N SER A 343 -36.07 6.07 3.02
CA SER A 343 -35.94 5.19 4.19
C SER A 343 -36.20 5.90 5.52
N ASP A 344 -36.08 5.15 6.63
CA ASP A 344 -36.21 5.63 8.00
C ASP A 344 -35.27 6.82 8.29
N ALA A 345 -35.62 7.63 9.30
CA ALA A 345 -34.83 8.80 9.70
C ALA A 345 -33.36 8.46 10.02
N GLU A 346 -33.10 7.28 10.58
CA GLU A 346 -31.74 6.81 10.90
C GLU A 346 -30.87 6.61 9.64
N ILE A 347 -31.44 6.00 8.60
CA ILE A 347 -30.75 5.74 7.32
C ILE A 347 -30.54 7.04 6.56
N ASN A 348 -31.54 7.93 6.54
CA ASN A 348 -31.40 9.24 5.90
C ASN A 348 -30.31 10.09 6.56
N ASN A 349 -30.22 10.08 7.89
CA ASN A 349 -29.15 10.77 8.62
C ASN A 349 -27.78 10.17 8.32
N LEU A 350 -27.69 8.84 8.21
CA LEU A 350 -26.46 8.15 7.79
C LEU A 350 -26.03 8.57 6.39
N THR A 351 -26.90 8.44 5.39
CA THR A 351 -26.57 8.73 3.99
C THR A 351 -26.18 10.20 3.79
N ALA A 352 -26.84 11.12 4.52
CA ALA A 352 -26.48 12.55 4.51
C ALA A 352 -25.13 12.85 5.19
N ALA A 353 -24.78 12.14 6.27
CA ALA A 353 -23.54 12.37 7.01
C ALA A 353 -22.31 11.66 6.42
N MET A 354 -22.51 10.49 5.79
CA MET A 354 -21.43 9.61 5.35
C MET A 354 -20.47 10.30 4.36
N ILE A 355 -21.00 10.93 3.32
CA ILE A 355 -20.19 11.60 2.29
C ILE A 355 -19.34 12.74 2.88
N PRO A 356 -19.91 13.78 3.52
CA PRO A 356 -19.11 14.90 4.02
C PRO A 356 -18.11 14.49 5.10
N VAL A 357 -18.47 13.53 5.97
CA VAL A 357 -17.56 13.06 7.05
C VAL A 357 -16.37 12.31 6.46
N VAL A 358 -16.59 11.33 5.59
CA VAL A 358 -15.49 10.52 5.04
C VAL A 358 -14.59 11.37 4.15
N TYR A 359 -15.15 12.20 3.27
CA TYR A 359 -14.36 13.09 2.41
C TYR A 359 -13.51 14.07 3.22
N TRP A 360 -14.08 14.63 4.29
CA TRP A 360 -13.33 15.51 5.20
C TRP A 360 -12.18 14.76 5.88
N LEU A 361 -12.40 13.53 6.35
CA LEU A 361 -11.37 12.74 7.01
C LEU A 361 -10.24 12.33 6.07
N VAL A 362 -10.56 12.00 4.82
CA VAL A 362 -9.57 11.76 3.77
C VAL A 362 -8.74 13.03 3.54
N PHE A 363 -9.38 14.17 3.32
CA PHE A 363 -8.70 15.46 3.13
C PHE A 363 -7.80 15.82 4.32
N PHE A 364 -8.34 15.79 5.53
CA PHE A 364 -7.61 16.11 6.76
C PHE A 364 -6.41 15.16 6.96
N SER A 365 -6.60 13.86 6.72
CA SER A 365 -5.54 12.86 6.80
C SER A 365 -4.42 13.11 5.80
N ILE A 366 -4.75 13.39 4.53
CA ILE A 366 -3.75 13.69 3.48
C ILE A 366 -2.92 14.91 3.87
N VAL A 367 -3.57 15.99 4.31
CA VAL A 367 -2.89 17.23 4.69
C VAL A 367 -1.96 17.00 5.88
N ILE A 368 -2.45 16.39 6.96
CA ILE A 368 -1.65 16.20 8.17
C ILE A 368 -0.49 15.24 7.91
N HIS A 369 -0.76 14.01 7.43
CA HIS A 369 0.32 13.03 7.22
C HIS A 369 1.31 13.47 6.13
N GLY A 370 0.83 14.14 5.08
CA GLY A 370 1.67 14.69 4.02
C GLY A 370 2.63 15.76 4.52
N LEU A 371 2.19 16.64 5.43
CA LEU A 371 3.04 17.66 6.07
C LEU A 371 3.92 17.09 7.18
N SER A 372 3.53 15.98 7.80
CA SER A 372 4.30 15.39 8.90
C SER A 372 5.68 14.87 8.47
N ILE A 373 5.82 14.30 7.27
CA ILE A 373 7.12 13.80 6.78
C ILE A 373 8.16 14.91 6.65
N PRO A 374 7.92 16.04 5.95
CA PRO A 374 8.90 17.11 5.83
C PRO A 374 9.17 17.79 7.19
N VAL A 375 8.15 17.97 8.03
CA VAL A 375 8.33 18.51 9.38
C VAL A 375 9.22 17.60 10.22
N LEU A 376 8.95 16.29 10.21
CA LEU A 376 9.74 15.30 10.96
C LEU A 376 11.18 15.22 10.44
N ASN A 377 11.38 15.29 9.13
CA ASN A 377 12.72 15.37 8.52
C ASN A 377 13.48 16.63 8.98
N CYS A 378 12.81 17.78 9.04
CA CYS A 378 13.41 19.02 9.52
C CYS A 378 13.81 18.91 11.01
N LEU A 379 12.90 18.39 11.85
CA LEU A 379 13.17 18.16 13.27
C LEU A 379 14.32 17.18 13.48
N TYR A 380 14.37 16.08 12.74
CA TYR A 380 15.41 15.06 12.89
C TYR A 380 16.78 15.60 12.50
N LYS A 381 16.86 16.42 11.44
CA LYS A 381 18.08 17.14 11.07
C LYS A 381 18.48 18.15 12.13
N TRP A 382 17.52 18.90 12.69
CA TRP A 382 17.78 19.85 13.77
C TRP A 382 18.35 19.15 15.00
N PHE A 383 17.72 18.05 15.43
CA PHE A 383 18.14 17.25 16.59
C PHE A 383 19.33 16.32 16.30
N LYS A 384 19.89 16.35 15.08
CA LYS A 384 21.00 15.49 14.65
C LYS A 384 20.78 14.01 14.96
N VAL A 385 19.56 13.52 14.70
CA VAL A 385 19.22 12.11 14.90
C VAL A 385 20.10 11.26 13.98
N PRO A 386 20.76 10.19 14.47
CA PRO A 386 21.61 9.35 13.65
C PRO A 386 20.80 8.62 12.58
N THR A 387 21.36 8.49 11.37
CA THR A 387 20.76 7.69 10.31
C THR A 387 20.96 6.20 10.58
N ILE A 388 20.00 5.40 10.13
CA ILE A 388 20.01 3.94 10.29
C ILE A 388 20.96 3.34 9.26
N ARG A 389 21.91 2.51 9.72
CA ARG A 389 22.95 1.88 8.87
C ARG A 389 22.79 0.37 8.75
N ASP A 390 21.56 -0.09 8.63
CA ASP A 390 21.28 -1.53 8.57
C ASP A 390 21.56 -2.09 7.17
N HIS A 391 22.18 -3.27 7.11
CA HIS A 391 22.40 -4.04 5.87
C HIS A 391 23.10 -3.28 4.71
N PRO A 392 24.40 -2.95 4.84
CA PRO A 392 25.15 -2.26 3.80
C PRO A 392 25.21 -3.10 2.51
N VAL A 393 24.87 -2.47 1.38
CA VAL A 393 25.00 -3.07 0.04
C VAL A 393 25.88 -2.16 -0.81
N GLU A 394 26.95 -2.72 -1.35
CA GLU A 394 27.80 -2.04 -2.31
C GLU A 394 27.11 -1.99 -3.68
N ILE A 395 26.96 -0.78 -4.23
CA ILE A 395 26.53 -0.55 -5.61
C ILE A 395 27.65 0.14 -6.38
N ILE A 396 27.77 -0.18 -7.67
CA ILE A 396 28.73 0.49 -8.55
C ILE A 396 28.05 1.73 -9.13
N LEU A 397 28.70 2.88 -9.07
CA LEU A 397 28.23 4.08 -9.75
C LEU A 397 28.49 3.92 -11.25
N LEU A 398 27.48 4.16 -12.07
CA LEU A 398 27.62 4.08 -13.53
C LEU A 398 28.26 5.36 -14.09
N SER A 399 28.22 6.46 -13.33
CA SER A 399 28.81 7.74 -13.70
C SER A 399 29.32 8.50 -12.46
N GLU A 400 30.45 9.22 -12.61
CA GLU A 400 30.97 10.12 -11.57
C GLU A 400 30.05 11.32 -11.28
N LYS A 401 29.13 11.64 -12.20
CA LYS A 401 28.15 12.71 -12.06
C LYS A 401 26.78 12.21 -11.57
N GLU A 402 26.65 10.91 -11.32
CA GLU A 402 25.41 10.35 -10.80
C GLU A 402 25.20 10.84 -9.36
N PRO A 403 24.03 11.41 -9.01
CA PRO A 403 23.77 11.85 -7.66
C PRO A 403 23.83 10.65 -6.71
N LEU A 404 24.50 10.82 -5.57
CA LEU A 404 24.62 9.75 -4.59
C LEU A 404 23.23 9.33 -4.10
N PRO A 405 22.95 8.02 -4.03
CA PRO A 405 21.69 7.54 -3.49
C PRO A 405 21.50 7.99 -2.03
N ASN A 406 20.24 8.06 -1.60
CA ASN A 406 19.92 8.40 -0.23
C ASN A 406 20.55 7.39 0.76
N ASN A 407 21.00 7.89 1.92
CA ASN A 407 21.61 7.09 2.98
C ASN A 407 22.82 6.24 2.53
N SER A 408 23.67 6.83 1.71
CA SER A 408 24.84 6.17 1.15
C SER A 408 26.17 6.75 1.64
N VAL A 409 27.18 5.90 1.68
CA VAL A 409 28.56 6.25 2.06
C VAL A 409 29.47 5.93 0.88
N VAL A 410 30.20 6.93 0.39
CA VAL A 410 31.16 6.74 -0.71
C VAL A 410 32.35 5.95 -0.19
N ASP A 411 32.65 4.82 -0.83
CA ASP A 411 33.94 4.18 -0.63
C ASP A 411 34.92 4.80 -1.62
N HIS A 412 35.84 5.63 -1.13
CA HIS A 412 36.78 6.37 -1.97
C HIS A 412 37.81 5.47 -2.68
N ARG A 413 37.82 4.15 -2.43
CA ARG A 413 38.80 3.21 -3.01
C ARG A 413 38.29 2.45 -4.24
N GLY A 414 37.01 2.52 -4.57
CA GLY A 414 36.43 1.99 -5.81
C GLY A 414 35.30 2.91 -6.29
N HIS A 415 34.91 2.87 -7.56
CA HIS A 415 33.71 3.58 -8.05
C HIS A 415 32.42 2.93 -7.50
N SER A 416 32.35 2.76 -6.18
CA SER A 416 31.33 2.04 -5.46
C SER A 416 30.82 2.88 -4.29
N VAL A 417 29.57 2.67 -3.97
CA VAL A 417 28.86 3.37 -2.91
C VAL A 417 28.17 2.34 -2.05
N ILE A 418 28.36 2.44 -0.74
CA ILE A 418 27.69 1.58 0.23
C ILE A 418 26.33 2.21 0.55
N LEU A 419 25.27 1.56 0.09
CA LEU A 419 23.89 1.92 0.35
C LEU A 419 23.41 1.24 1.62
N ASN A 420 22.92 2.02 2.57
CA ASN A 420 22.40 1.50 3.83
C ASN A 420 20.87 1.52 3.84
N ASN A 421 20.26 0.61 4.60
CA ASN A 421 18.83 0.55 4.87
C ASN A 421 17.94 0.53 3.60
N ARG A 422 18.31 -0.28 2.61
CA ARG A 422 17.53 -0.45 1.37
C ARG A 422 16.21 -1.19 1.64
N PHE A 423 15.13 -0.79 0.96
CA PHE A 423 13.80 -1.40 1.09
C PHE A 423 13.77 -2.87 0.63
N SER A 424 14.53 -3.22 -0.39
CA SER A 424 14.60 -4.54 -1.04
C SER A 424 15.90 -5.31 -0.71
N ARG A 425 15.87 -6.66 -0.76
CA ARG A 425 17.07 -7.53 -0.63
C ARG A 425 17.44 -8.07 -2.00
N SER A 426 18.74 -8.07 -2.32
CA SER A 426 19.27 -8.89 -3.43
C SER A 426 19.28 -10.36 -3.02
N SER A 427 18.71 -11.24 -3.85
CA SER A 427 18.58 -12.68 -3.55
C SER A 427 19.95 -13.38 -3.39
N LYS A 428 21.03 -12.81 -3.94
CA LYS A 428 22.39 -13.34 -3.86
C LYS A 428 22.94 -13.47 -2.42
N GLN A 429 22.42 -12.71 -1.46
CA GLN A 429 22.85 -12.80 -0.06
C GLN A 429 22.32 -14.04 0.68
N HIS A 430 21.24 -14.67 0.21
CA HIS A 430 20.69 -15.86 0.88
C HIS A 430 21.53 -17.13 0.71
N ALA A 431 22.40 -17.19 -0.31
CA ALA A 431 23.27 -18.35 -0.50
C ALA A 431 24.43 -18.40 0.52
N HIS A 432 24.74 -17.28 1.18
CA HIS A 432 25.87 -17.17 2.11
C HIS A 432 25.46 -17.11 3.59
N SER A 433 24.19 -16.92 3.93
CA SER A 433 23.77 -16.71 5.34
C SER A 433 23.23 -17.94 6.07
N ASP A 434 23.06 -19.10 5.41
CA ASP A 434 22.60 -20.34 6.07
C ASP A 434 23.72 -21.14 6.75
N HIS A 435 24.97 -20.64 6.72
CA HIS A 435 26.09 -21.20 7.48
C HIS A 435 26.87 -20.09 8.21
N SER A 436 26.40 -19.66 9.38
CA SER A 436 27.32 -19.11 10.38
C SER A 436 26.80 -19.29 11.81
N ASN A 437 27.59 -20.07 12.55
CA ASN A 437 27.53 -20.25 13.99
C ASN A 437 27.72 -18.89 14.70
N PRO A 438 27.11 -18.65 15.89
CA PRO A 438 27.30 -17.41 16.61
C PRO A 438 28.61 -17.53 17.39
N HIS A 439 29.65 -16.83 16.93
CA HIS A 439 30.79 -16.27 17.70
C HIS A 439 31.95 -16.03 16.75
N ARG A 440 32.12 -14.77 16.34
CA ARG A 440 33.43 -14.09 16.18
C ARG A 440 33.21 -12.67 15.69
N GLU A 441 33.42 -11.71 16.59
CA GLU A 441 33.95 -10.40 16.23
C GLU A 441 35.35 -10.63 15.66
N GLU A 442 35.56 -10.27 14.40
CA GLU A 442 36.79 -9.61 13.92
C GLU A 442 36.65 -9.31 12.42
N THR A 443 37.12 -8.12 12.06
CA THR A 443 37.40 -7.61 10.72
C THR A 443 38.00 -8.66 9.80
N ASP A 444 37.32 -8.97 8.68
CA ASP A 444 37.97 -9.53 7.50
C ASP A 444 37.22 -9.13 6.21
N THR A 445 37.83 -8.19 5.48
CA THR A 445 37.55 -7.87 4.09
C THR A 445 37.92 -9.06 3.20
N MET A 446 36.94 -9.86 2.78
CA MET A 446 37.13 -10.92 1.79
C MET A 446 37.07 -10.37 0.36
N VAL A 447 38.24 -10.26 -0.26
CA VAL A 447 38.43 -9.99 -1.69
C VAL A 447 38.08 -11.24 -2.50
N LEU A 448 36.98 -11.22 -3.25
CA LEU A 448 36.65 -12.26 -4.23
C LEU A 448 37.45 -12.04 -5.52
N ARG A 449 38.61 -12.71 -5.57
CA ARG A 449 39.46 -12.86 -6.75
C ARG A 449 38.78 -13.79 -7.76
N ARG A 450 38.30 -13.24 -8.88
CA ARG A 450 37.78 -14.00 -10.02
C ARG A 450 38.95 -14.62 -10.79
N SER A 451 39.17 -15.93 -10.64
CA SER A 451 40.12 -16.68 -11.47
C SER A 451 39.45 -17.16 -12.75
N GLY A 452 40.10 -16.95 -13.90
CA GLY A 452 39.83 -17.70 -15.11
C GLY A 452 39.63 -16.86 -16.36
N GLU A 453 40.70 -16.21 -16.83
CA GLU A 453 41.00 -16.19 -18.27
C GLU A 453 42.51 -15.94 -18.45
N THR A 454 43.17 -16.94 -19.00
CA THR A 454 44.60 -17.10 -19.16
C THR A 454 45.14 -16.26 -20.32
N SER A 455 46.24 -15.56 -20.03
CA SER A 455 47.47 -15.49 -20.83
C SER A 455 47.35 -15.14 -22.33
N HIS A 456 47.67 -13.89 -22.68
CA HIS A 456 48.65 -13.55 -23.71
C HIS A 456 48.75 -12.02 -23.86
N ARG A 457 49.77 -11.40 -23.23
CA ARG A 457 50.49 -10.20 -23.74
C ARG A 457 51.49 -9.70 -22.71
N SER A 458 52.70 -10.25 -22.75
CA SER A 458 53.89 -9.58 -22.23
C SER A 458 55.15 -10.22 -22.80
N SER A 459 55.46 -9.94 -24.06
CA SER A 459 56.80 -10.12 -24.64
C SER A 459 56.90 -9.23 -25.88
N LEU A 460 58.07 -8.62 -26.09
CA LEU A 460 58.46 -7.58 -27.06
C LEU A 460 58.27 -6.14 -26.54
N GLU A 461 59.23 -5.61 -25.77
CA GLU A 461 60.42 -4.87 -26.28
C GLU A 461 59.98 -3.59 -27.00
N ARG A 462 60.16 -2.35 -26.52
CA ARG A 462 61.34 -1.68 -25.96
C ARG A 462 62.62 -1.85 -26.79
N ALA A 463 62.58 -1.42 -28.05
CA ALA A 463 63.74 -0.86 -28.77
C ALA A 463 63.26 -0.16 -30.06
N LEU A 464 64.04 0.84 -30.50
CA LEU A 464 63.97 1.58 -31.78
C LEU A 464 63.16 2.91 -31.74
N THR A 465 63.80 4.02 -31.32
CA THR A 465 64.58 5.01 -32.12
C THR A 465 63.69 6.08 -32.77
N LYS A 466 63.70 7.33 -32.28
CA LYS A 466 64.57 8.48 -32.67
C LYS A 466 64.28 9.08 -34.06
N GLY A 467 64.07 10.41 -34.08
CA GLY A 467 64.08 11.30 -35.26
C GLY A 467 62.73 12.00 -35.47
N SER A 468 62.50 13.26 -35.05
CA SER A 468 63.06 14.55 -35.49
C SER A 468 62.64 14.98 -36.91
N SER A 469 61.89 16.10 -36.94
CA SER A 469 61.95 17.20 -37.93
C SER A 469 61.13 17.17 -39.24
N ARG A 470 60.44 18.31 -39.46
CA ARG A 470 60.10 18.99 -40.75
C ARG A 470 59.02 18.32 -41.61
N GLU A 471 58.15 18.99 -42.38
CA GLU A 471 57.90 20.35 -42.90
C GLU A 471 56.42 20.34 -43.35
N LEU A 472 55.59 21.36 -43.09
CA LEU A 472 55.28 22.53 -43.94
C LEU A 472 54.56 22.26 -45.27
N GLU A 473 53.56 23.11 -45.55
CA GLU A 473 52.87 23.43 -46.84
C GLU A 473 51.65 22.58 -47.26
N GLN A 474 50.43 23.15 -47.25
CA GLN A 474 49.79 23.95 -48.33
C GLN A 474 49.48 23.06 -49.56
N THR A 475 48.31 22.98 -50.20
CA THR A 475 47.26 23.97 -50.51
C THR A 475 46.15 23.30 -51.38
N VAL A 476 44.93 23.87 -51.35
CA VAL A 476 44.04 24.12 -52.51
C VAL A 476 43.06 23.04 -53.04
N SER A 477 41.77 23.38 -52.84
CA SER A 477 40.65 23.46 -53.80
C SER A 477 39.84 22.22 -54.24
N ALA A 478 38.62 22.17 -53.68
CA ALA A 478 37.30 22.28 -54.33
C ALA A 478 36.90 21.46 -55.59
N ARG A 479 35.63 21.02 -55.51
CA ARG A 479 34.57 20.82 -56.52
C ARG A 479 34.28 19.39 -57.06
N ASN A 480 33.14 18.90 -56.57
CA ASN A 480 31.88 18.57 -57.31
C ASN A 480 31.75 17.30 -58.19
N VAL A 481 30.54 16.73 -58.08
CA VAL A 481 29.75 15.85 -59.00
C VAL A 481 30.27 14.40 -59.10
N VAL A 482 29.51 13.32 -58.85
CA VAL A 482 28.08 12.98 -59.10
C VAL A 482 27.46 12.33 -57.88
#